data_AF-A0A6A5XYB4-F1
#
_entry.id   AF-A0A6A5XYB4-F1
#
_cell.length_a   1.000
_cell.length_b   1.000
_cell.length_c   1.000
_cell.angle_alpha   90.00
_cell.angle_beta   90.00
_cell.angle_gamma   90.00
#
_symmetry.space_group_name_H-M   'P 1'
#
loop_
_entity.id
_entity.type
_entity.pdbx_description
1 polymer ?
#
loop_
_entity_poly.entity_id
_entity_poly.type
_entity_poly.pdbx_seq_one_letter_code
_entity_poly.pdbx_strand_id
1 'polypeptide(L)'
;MTSWFSKLNPTPSFPPYTGPYKVGSTHVEIPVAELESPATSPAPKPDLSTVAFRVFYPCQQDSQQRGVRWIPSPQREYVGAYARFLGANNAFAHIFSVVPQLLYYISIPVHHNAEILEPTTNSKRWPVMFFSHGLGGSRNAYSHICGSLASHGIVVVAPDHRDGSAPISFVRTPGAPQKLKKVDYLRVPHQASTEVYEARDEQLRIRLWELGLIHDALLKIDTRVALSNIAEDQAHHNMLVQFSNKLDIHTPGSIAWTGHSFGAATMIQFTKSIFYRQDSTTPSTYRPLYVPSPNTPLTQQITSTSPLTLLDLWALPLQSPSTTWLKSQPMPCYTPGGPGGSTLLSILSEAFYKWSTNLQQTLSILSAPQKSDSSVLGAHIFYPTSSAHLSQSDFGTLFPWVTTKVFGVKEPQRVMKLNVRAILQLLRDAGVEVADTSAADMEVDGLGGEKTGVDKILLTTEGHAIRDWISLRSDDLKDVANGGKVEGGPLEAAVETEVLGEVARDKGSL
;
A
#
# COMPACT_ATOMS: atom_id res chain seq x y z
N MET A 1 27.53 2.07 23.64
CA MET A 1 28.08 3.44 23.51
C MET A 1 27.52 4.25 22.33
N THR A 2 26.73 3.65 21.43
CA THR A 2 26.14 4.29 20.23
C THR A 2 24.89 5.16 20.49
N SER A 3 24.28 5.06 21.68
CA SER A 3 22.96 5.67 21.98
C SER A 3 23.00 7.17 22.32
N TRP A 4 24.15 7.73 22.72
CA TRP A 4 24.23 9.14 23.13
C TRP A 4 24.52 10.09 21.96
N PHE A 5 25.28 9.64 20.96
CA PHE A 5 25.61 10.43 19.76
C PHE A 5 24.47 10.51 18.73
N SER A 6 23.51 9.58 18.74
CA SER A 6 22.35 9.64 17.83
C SER A 6 21.39 10.80 18.15
N LYS A 7 21.36 11.28 19.41
CA LYS A 7 20.56 12.44 19.83
C LYS A 7 21.09 13.78 19.29
N LEU A 8 22.31 13.81 18.73
CA LEU A 8 22.94 14.99 18.14
C LEU A 8 22.88 15.00 16.60
N ASN A 9 22.36 13.95 15.96
CA ASN A 9 22.20 13.93 14.51
C ASN A 9 20.90 14.66 14.13
N PRO A 10 20.97 15.82 13.44
CA PRO A 10 19.77 16.54 13.02
C PRO A 10 18.99 15.82 11.90
N THR A 11 19.57 14.76 11.30
CA THR A 11 18.94 14.01 10.21
C THR A 11 17.79 13.14 10.76
N PRO A 12 16.55 13.32 10.27
CA PRO A 12 15.45 12.41 10.59
C PRO A 12 15.82 10.95 10.34
N SER A 13 15.38 10.05 11.21
CA SER A 13 15.67 8.62 11.10
C SER A 13 14.45 7.79 11.45
N PHE A 14 14.37 6.62 10.82
CA PHE A 14 13.32 5.65 11.11
C PHE A 14 13.58 4.96 12.46
N PRO A 15 12.53 4.61 13.21
CA PRO A 15 12.68 3.69 14.32
C PRO A 15 13.14 2.30 13.80
N PRO A 16 13.81 1.50 14.63
CA PRO A 16 14.19 0.15 14.26
C PRO A 16 12.96 -0.73 14.08
N TYR A 17 13.09 -1.75 13.22
CA TYR A 17 12.09 -2.80 13.14
C TYR A 17 12.14 -3.68 14.39
N THR A 18 10.99 -4.20 14.80
CA THR A 18 10.79 -4.92 16.06
C THR A 18 10.61 -6.41 15.89
N GLY A 19 10.40 -6.89 14.65
CA GLY A 19 10.34 -8.29 14.32
C GLY A 19 11.71 -8.98 14.45
N PRO A 20 11.73 -10.32 14.51
CA PRO A 20 12.95 -11.08 14.79
C PRO A 20 13.98 -11.08 13.64
N TYR A 21 13.59 -10.69 12.43
CA TYR A 21 14.47 -10.75 11.26
C TYR A 21 15.02 -9.36 10.91
N LYS A 22 16.35 -9.27 10.69
CA LYS A 22 16.92 -8.23 9.84
C LYS A 22 16.24 -8.22 8.45
N VAL A 23 16.09 -7.03 7.90
CA VAL A 23 15.35 -6.81 6.64
C VAL A 23 16.31 -6.44 5.53
N GLY A 24 16.34 -7.24 4.48
CA GLY A 24 16.97 -6.92 3.21
C GLY A 24 16.02 -6.11 2.32
N SER A 25 16.60 -5.32 1.40
CA SER A 25 15.81 -4.69 0.36
C SER A 25 16.55 -4.62 -0.96
N THR A 26 15.84 -4.93 -2.05
CA THR A 26 16.33 -4.80 -3.41
C THR A 26 15.35 -4.02 -4.27
N HIS A 27 15.89 -3.28 -5.24
CA HIS A 27 15.12 -2.60 -6.27
C HIS A 27 15.16 -3.44 -7.55
N VAL A 28 13.99 -3.72 -8.10
CA VAL A 28 13.82 -4.54 -9.29
C VAL A 28 13.16 -3.71 -10.37
N GLU A 29 13.75 -3.70 -11.56
CA GLU A 29 13.15 -3.14 -12.77
C GLU A 29 13.37 -4.14 -13.91
N ILE A 30 12.29 -4.67 -14.48
CA ILE A 30 12.33 -5.74 -15.48
C ILE A 30 11.70 -5.25 -16.79
N PRO A 31 12.33 -5.49 -17.95
CA PRO A 31 11.72 -5.20 -19.25
C PRO A 31 10.42 -5.96 -19.45
N VAL A 32 9.36 -5.30 -19.93
CA VAL A 32 8.07 -5.93 -20.22
C VAL A 32 8.19 -7.01 -21.29
N ALA A 33 9.16 -6.88 -22.21
CA ALA A 33 9.45 -7.88 -23.23
C ALA A 33 9.88 -9.25 -22.66
N GLU A 34 10.30 -9.32 -21.40
CA GLU A 34 10.66 -10.58 -20.71
C GLU A 34 9.47 -11.16 -19.90
N LEU A 35 8.34 -10.44 -19.88
CA LEU A 35 7.16 -10.76 -19.08
C LEU A 35 5.97 -11.13 -19.96
N GLU A 36 5.06 -11.90 -19.40
CA GLU A 36 3.80 -12.29 -20.03
C GLU A 36 2.67 -11.59 -19.31
N SER A 37 1.97 -10.68 -20.00
CA SER A 37 0.80 -10.00 -19.45
C SER A 37 -0.29 -11.02 -19.13
N PRO A 38 -0.71 -11.16 -17.86
CA PRO A 38 -1.83 -12.02 -17.50
C PRO A 38 -3.18 -11.38 -17.85
N ALA A 39 -3.20 -10.25 -18.57
CA ALA A 39 -4.39 -9.56 -19.04
C ALA A 39 -4.58 -9.70 -20.55
N THR A 40 -5.82 -9.84 -21.01
CA THR A 40 -6.20 -9.78 -22.44
C THR A 40 -6.37 -8.35 -22.92
N SER A 41 -6.62 -7.41 -22.01
CA SER A 41 -6.64 -5.99 -22.33
C SER A 41 -5.28 -5.56 -22.88
N PRO A 42 -5.26 -4.69 -23.91
CA PRO A 42 -4.00 -4.19 -24.45
C PRO A 42 -3.20 -3.46 -23.37
N ALA A 43 -1.88 -3.40 -23.55
CA ALA A 43 -1.03 -2.59 -22.70
C ALA A 43 -1.57 -1.14 -22.63
N PRO A 44 -1.67 -0.56 -21.43
CA PRO A 44 -2.19 0.79 -21.25
C PRO A 44 -1.25 1.81 -21.92
N LYS A 45 -1.78 3.01 -22.21
CA LYS A 45 -0.98 4.10 -22.79
C LYS A 45 -0.53 5.06 -21.69
N PRO A 46 0.71 5.60 -21.75
CA PRO A 46 1.76 5.31 -22.72
C PRO A 46 2.35 3.90 -22.55
N ASP A 47 2.89 3.34 -23.64
CA ASP A 47 3.56 2.04 -23.60
C ASP A 47 4.74 2.08 -22.61
N LEU A 48 4.64 1.28 -21.56
CA LEU A 48 5.63 1.15 -20.51
C LEU A 48 6.57 0.01 -20.88
N SER A 49 7.85 0.32 -21.09
CA SER A 49 8.85 -0.67 -21.49
C SER A 49 9.34 -1.56 -20.35
N THR A 50 9.02 -1.22 -19.10
CA THR A 50 9.45 -1.96 -17.90
C THR A 50 8.31 -2.12 -16.90
N VAL A 51 8.52 -2.93 -15.86
CA VAL A 51 7.84 -2.85 -14.55
C VAL A 51 8.88 -2.63 -13.45
N ALA A 52 8.57 -1.82 -12.44
CA ALA A 52 9.49 -1.47 -11.37
C ALA A 52 8.84 -1.66 -10.00
N PHE A 53 9.59 -2.22 -9.06
CA PHE A 53 9.14 -2.48 -7.70
C PHE A 53 10.32 -2.63 -6.73
N ARG A 54 10.07 -2.41 -5.45
CA ARG A 54 11.02 -2.72 -4.37
C ARG A 54 10.53 -3.95 -3.61
N VAL A 55 11.45 -4.84 -3.27
CA VAL A 55 11.17 -5.98 -2.40
C VAL A 55 11.80 -5.73 -1.03
N PHE A 56 11.05 -5.98 0.04
CA PHE A 56 11.52 -6.03 1.42
C PHE A 56 11.36 -7.46 1.91
N TYR A 57 12.39 -8.04 2.53
CA TYR A 57 12.41 -9.47 2.85
C TYR A 57 13.28 -9.78 4.08
N PRO A 58 13.02 -10.90 4.79
CA PRO A 58 13.95 -11.41 5.81
C PRO A 58 15.31 -11.72 5.20
N CYS A 59 16.39 -11.14 5.72
CA CYS A 59 17.74 -11.38 5.20
C CYS A 59 18.66 -12.08 6.21
N GLN A 60 19.83 -12.50 5.74
CA GLN A 60 20.87 -13.09 6.59
C GLN A 60 21.25 -12.16 7.75
N GLN A 61 21.34 -12.74 8.96
CA GLN A 61 21.49 -11.97 10.20
C GLN A 61 22.90 -11.39 10.40
N ASP A 62 23.90 -11.92 9.70
CA ASP A 62 25.28 -11.45 9.70
C ASP A 62 25.54 -10.31 8.71
N SER A 63 24.55 -9.93 7.89
CA SER A 63 24.68 -8.84 6.92
C SER A 63 25.12 -7.54 7.57
N GLN A 64 26.17 -6.95 6.98
CA GLN A 64 26.75 -5.64 7.32
C GLN A 64 26.44 -4.58 6.25
N GLN A 65 25.61 -4.91 5.26
CA GLN A 65 25.23 -3.98 4.19
C GLN A 65 24.51 -2.76 4.77
N ARG A 66 24.76 -1.58 4.19
CA ARG A 66 24.23 -0.30 4.67
C ARG A 66 22.80 -0.04 4.19
N GLY A 67 22.16 0.92 4.86
CA GLY A 67 20.84 1.45 4.53
C GLY A 67 20.70 1.95 3.10
N VAL A 68 19.49 1.83 2.55
CA VAL A 68 19.15 2.41 1.24
C VAL A 68 18.66 3.84 1.43
N ARG A 69 19.01 4.77 0.54
CA ARG A 69 18.51 6.15 0.62
C ARG A 69 16.98 6.18 0.51
N TRP A 70 16.34 6.94 1.41
CA TRP A 70 14.89 7.14 1.39
C TRP A 70 14.46 7.91 0.14
N ILE A 71 15.15 9.00 -0.18
CA ILE A 71 15.08 9.64 -1.49
C ILE A 71 15.97 8.90 -2.48
N PRO A 72 15.41 8.23 -3.50
CA PRO A 72 16.21 7.47 -4.46
C PRO A 72 16.92 8.37 -5.48
N SER A 73 17.90 7.81 -6.17
CA SER A 73 18.56 8.46 -7.30
C SER A 73 17.63 8.56 -8.51
N PRO A 74 17.68 9.66 -9.29
CA PRO A 74 18.45 10.89 -9.06
C PRO A 74 17.80 11.80 -8.00
N GLN A 75 18.47 11.98 -6.84
CA GLN A 75 17.84 12.55 -5.64
C GLN A 75 17.35 13.99 -5.82
N ARG A 76 18.06 14.82 -6.61
CA ARG A 76 17.67 16.21 -6.85
C ARG A 76 16.30 16.31 -7.52
N GLU A 77 16.01 15.41 -8.44
CA GLU A 77 14.74 15.39 -9.17
C GLU A 77 13.59 14.96 -8.27
N TYR A 78 13.82 13.95 -7.42
CA TYR A 78 12.86 13.53 -6.40
C TYR A 78 12.58 14.63 -5.37
N VAL A 79 13.60 15.30 -4.81
CA VAL A 79 13.40 16.42 -3.88
C VAL A 79 12.62 17.55 -4.54
N GLY A 80 12.99 17.93 -5.78
CA GLY A 80 12.27 18.96 -6.53
C GLY A 80 10.83 18.57 -6.85
N ALA A 81 10.57 17.30 -7.16
CA ALA A 81 9.22 16.79 -7.40
C ALA A 81 8.36 16.79 -6.14
N TYR A 82 8.88 16.29 -5.02
CA TYR A 82 8.20 16.38 -3.72
C TYR A 82 7.95 17.83 -3.30
N ALA A 83 8.89 18.74 -3.54
CA ALA A 83 8.70 20.16 -3.27
C ALA A 83 7.61 20.79 -4.16
N ARG A 84 7.45 20.37 -5.42
CA ARG A 84 6.33 20.83 -6.27
C ARG A 84 4.99 20.23 -5.86
N PHE A 85 5.00 18.97 -5.43
CA PHE A 85 3.81 18.25 -4.96
C PHE A 85 3.29 18.82 -3.64
N LEU A 86 4.18 18.99 -2.64
CA LEU A 86 3.84 19.41 -1.27
C LEU A 86 4.03 20.91 -1.00
N GLY A 87 5.00 21.56 -1.67
CA GLY A 87 5.55 22.86 -1.27
C GLY A 87 4.77 24.10 -1.68
N ALA A 88 3.63 23.97 -2.39
CA ALA A 88 2.69 25.08 -2.54
C ALA A 88 1.63 25.11 -1.41
N ASN A 89 1.70 24.20 -0.44
CA ASN A 89 0.97 24.29 0.82
C ASN A 89 1.92 24.86 1.90
N ASN A 90 1.50 25.91 2.62
CA ASN A 90 2.27 26.55 3.69
C ASN A 90 2.68 25.55 4.79
N ALA A 91 1.94 24.45 4.95
CA ALA A 91 2.20 23.38 5.91
C ALA A 91 3.54 22.64 5.70
N PHE A 92 3.89 22.28 4.46
CA PHE A 92 5.09 21.48 4.15
C PHE A 92 6.27 22.33 3.70
N ALA A 93 6.07 23.63 3.49
CA ALA A 93 7.14 24.57 3.13
C ALA A 93 8.31 24.53 4.14
N HIS A 94 8.05 24.26 5.43
CA HIS A 94 9.10 24.12 6.45
C HIS A 94 10.00 22.89 6.26
N ILE A 95 9.45 21.76 5.80
CA ILE A 95 10.25 20.56 5.46
C ILE A 95 11.19 20.90 4.30
N PHE A 96 10.70 21.56 3.26
CA PHE A 96 11.49 21.85 2.07
C PHE A 96 12.30 23.16 2.12
N SER A 97 12.19 23.97 3.18
CA SER A 97 13.02 25.18 3.37
C SER A 97 14.17 24.96 4.37
N VAL A 98 13.98 24.12 5.40
CA VAL A 98 14.98 23.89 6.46
C VAL A 98 15.69 22.54 6.30
N VAL A 99 15.02 21.53 5.71
CA VAL A 99 15.46 20.13 5.67
C VAL A 99 15.96 19.61 4.30
N PRO A 100 15.97 20.33 3.14
CA PRO A 100 16.34 19.72 1.84
C PRO A 100 17.66 18.97 1.86
N GLN A 101 18.68 19.54 2.50
CA GLN A 101 19.99 18.91 2.59
C GLN A 101 19.97 17.63 3.44
N LEU A 102 19.18 17.60 4.51
CA LEU A 102 19.03 16.43 5.37
C LEU A 102 18.24 15.31 4.69
N LEU A 103 17.27 15.63 3.82
CA LEU A 103 16.50 14.64 3.06
C LEU A 103 17.40 13.70 2.23
N TYR A 104 18.51 14.22 1.69
CA TYR A 104 19.46 13.41 0.91
C TYR A 104 20.16 12.32 1.73
N TYR A 105 20.24 12.48 3.06
CA TYR A 105 20.97 11.58 3.95
C TYR A 105 20.07 10.60 4.71
N ILE A 106 18.75 10.80 4.69
CA ILE A 106 17.80 9.86 5.29
C ILE A 106 17.96 8.49 4.63
N SER A 107 18.08 7.46 5.46
CA SER A 107 18.28 6.08 5.01
C SER A 107 17.22 5.18 5.64
N ILE A 108 16.61 4.35 4.80
CA ILE A 108 15.71 3.26 5.19
C ILE A 108 16.55 2.23 5.97
N PRO A 109 16.09 1.73 7.14
CA PRO A 109 16.87 0.84 8.01
C PRO A 109 16.87 -0.61 7.50
N VAL A 110 17.24 -0.81 6.23
CA VAL A 110 17.30 -2.10 5.54
C VAL A 110 18.71 -2.40 5.06
N HIS A 111 19.02 -3.66 4.82
CA HIS A 111 20.28 -4.11 4.25
C HIS A 111 20.17 -4.18 2.72
N HIS A 112 20.83 -3.24 2.03
CA HIS A 112 20.79 -3.19 0.57
C HIS A 112 21.32 -4.49 -0.05
N ASN A 113 20.47 -5.16 -0.83
CA ASN A 113 20.80 -6.38 -1.57
C ASN A 113 21.44 -7.51 -0.74
N ALA A 114 21.10 -7.57 0.55
CA ALA A 114 21.53 -8.69 1.38
C ALA A 114 20.91 -9.99 0.90
N GLU A 115 21.59 -11.11 1.13
CA GLU A 115 21.03 -12.42 0.79
C GLU A 115 19.76 -12.69 1.61
N ILE A 116 18.71 -13.16 0.94
CA ILE A 116 17.47 -13.59 1.58
C ILE A 116 17.73 -14.77 2.52
N LEU A 117 17.06 -14.77 3.67
CA LEU A 117 17.13 -15.86 4.63
C LEU A 117 16.36 -17.09 4.09
N GLU A 118 16.82 -18.29 4.41
CA GLU A 118 16.06 -19.51 4.13
C GLU A 118 14.73 -19.51 4.93
N PRO A 119 13.58 -19.82 4.30
CA PRO A 119 12.30 -19.79 4.99
C PRO A 119 12.22 -20.78 6.14
N THR A 120 11.89 -20.27 7.33
CA THR A 120 11.69 -21.10 8.52
C THR A 120 10.28 -21.66 8.64
N THR A 121 9.39 -21.29 7.71
CA THR A 121 7.98 -21.71 7.70
C THR A 121 7.82 -23.22 7.49
N ASN A 122 6.61 -23.71 7.75
CA ASN A 122 6.26 -25.10 7.49
C ASN A 122 6.29 -25.43 5.98
N SER A 123 5.86 -24.49 5.12
CA SER A 123 5.90 -24.64 3.67
C SER A 123 7.29 -24.50 3.06
N LYS A 124 8.31 -24.12 3.85
CA LYS A 124 9.65 -23.73 3.38
C LYS A 124 9.61 -22.63 2.34
N ARG A 125 8.59 -21.77 2.43
CA ARG A 125 8.39 -20.59 1.60
C ARG A 125 7.92 -19.41 2.45
N TRP A 126 8.45 -18.22 2.18
CA TRP A 126 8.03 -16.99 2.82
C TRP A 126 6.66 -16.55 2.28
N PRO A 127 5.72 -16.15 3.15
CA PRO A 127 4.52 -15.42 2.74
C PRO A 127 4.86 -14.20 1.89
N VAL A 128 4.00 -13.89 0.92
CA VAL A 128 4.18 -12.74 0.03
C VAL A 128 3.01 -11.77 0.14
N MET A 129 3.35 -10.48 0.17
CA MET A 129 2.37 -9.40 0.20
C MET A 129 2.67 -8.35 -0.87
N PHE A 130 1.65 -7.90 -1.60
CA PHE A 130 1.74 -6.69 -2.41
C PHE A 130 1.33 -5.46 -1.60
N PHE A 131 2.09 -4.37 -1.71
CA PHE A 131 1.78 -3.07 -1.09
C PHE A 131 1.74 -1.95 -2.13
N SER A 132 0.55 -1.49 -2.53
CA SER A 132 0.38 -0.38 -3.48
C SER A 132 0.32 0.98 -2.77
N HIS A 133 1.12 1.92 -3.26
CA HIS A 133 1.19 3.27 -2.71
C HIS A 133 0.01 4.16 -3.10
N GLY A 134 -0.28 5.14 -2.25
CA GLY A 134 -1.26 6.20 -2.53
C GLY A 134 -0.79 7.22 -3.57
N LEU A 135 -1.66 8.19 -3.85
CA LEU A 135 -1.33 9.40 -4.63
C LEU A 135 -0.20 10.18 -3.94
N GLY A 136 0.76 10.71 -4.69
CA GLY A 136 1.97 11.33 -4.13
C GLY A 136 2.95 10.34 -3.48
N GLY A 137 2.64 9.05 -3.50
CA GLY A 137 3.49 7.97 -2.98
C GLY A 137 4.59 7.52 -3.94
N SER A 138 5.38 6.56 -3.49
CA SER A 138 6.37 5.82 -4.30
C SER A 138 6.72 4.51 -3.59
N ARG A 139 7.51 3.66 -4.26
CA ARG A 139 8.08 2.43 -3.66
C ARG A 139 8.88 2.65 -2.36
N ASN A 140 9.30 3.88 -2.08
CA ASN A 140 10.08 4.26 -0.90
C ASN A 140 9.28 5.05 0.15
N ALA A 141 8.04 5.47 -0.13
CA ALA A 141 7.27 6.32 0.78
C ALA A 141 6.54 5.56 1.91
N TYR A 142 6.60 4.22 1.86
CA TYR A 142 5.98 3.28 2.81
C TYR A 142 7.01 2.25 3.31
N SER A 143 8.29 2.60 3.26
CA SER A 143 9.38 1.68 3.56
C SER A 143 9.39 1.21 5.00
N HIS A 144 8.85 1.98 5.94
CA HIS A 144 8.78 1.58 7.33
C HIS A 144 7.72 0.50 7.56
N ILE A 145 6.50 0.64 7.02
CA ILE A 145 5.47 -0.41 7.16
C ILE A 145 5.88 -1.69 6.41
N CYS A 146 6.39 -1.56 5.18
CA CYS A 146 6.86 -2.71 4.40
C CYS A 146 8.03 -3.43 5.09
N GLY A 147 8.98 -2.68 5.64
CA GLY A 147 10.10 -3.26 6.38
C GLY A 147 9.70 -3.85 7.72
N SER A 148 8.77 -3.24 8.46
CA SER A 148 8.24 -3.79 9.71
C SER A 148 7.53 -5.11 9.48
N LEU A 149 6.71 -5.22 8.43
CA LEU A 149 6.09 -6.48 8.02
C LEU A 149 7.15 -7.52 7.60
N ALA A 150 8.15 -7.10 6.83
CA ALA A 150 9.24 -8.00 6.43
C ALA A 150 10.07 -8.52 7.62
N SER A 151 10.27 -7.70 8.65
CA SER A 151 10.95 -8.11 9.88
C SER A 151 10.20 -9.21 10.65
N HIS A 152 8.92 -9.40 10.34
CA HIS A 152 8.06 -10.46 10.90
C HIS A 152 7.91 -11.67 9.96
N GLY A 153 8.77 -11.82 8.94
CA GLY A 153 8.82 -13.03 8.12
C GLY A 153 7.97 -12.97 6.85
N ILE A 154 7.77 -11.78 6.28
CA ILE A 154 6.96 -11.59 5.06
C ILE A 154 7.85 -11.01 3.96
N VAL A 155 7.69 -11.46 2.71
CA VAL A 155 8.27 -10.78 1.55
C VAL A 155 7.26 -9.76 1.04
N VAL A 156 7.57 -8.47 1.19
CA VAL A 156 6.69 -7.37 0.77
C VAL A 156 7.16 -6.77 -0.54
N VAL A 157 6.30 -6.79 -1.54
CA VAL A 157 6.52 -6.27 -2.89
C VAL A 157 5.80 -4.94 -3.02
N ALA A 158 6.56 -3.86 -3.18
CA ALA A 158 6.04 -2.49 -3.29
C ALA A 158 6.25 -1.97 -4.73
N PRO A 159 5.22 -2.00 -5.59
CA PRO A 159 5.30 -1.43 -6.94
C PRO A 159 5.67 0.05 -6.93
N ASP A 160 6.35 0.48 -7.98
CA ASP A 160 6.53 1.89 -8.31
C ASP A 160 5.66 2.17 -9.53
N HIS A 161 4.50 2.77 -9.32
CA HIS A 161 3.52 2.95 -10.39
C HIS A 161 3.94 4.07 -11.35
N ARG A 162 3.84 3.82 -12.66
CA ARG A 162 4.21 4.78 -13.73
C ARG A 162 3.00 5.42 -14.40
N ASP A 163 1.97 5.61 -13.59
CA ASP A 163 0.67 6.19 -13.94
C ASP A 163 0.62 7.73 -13.74
N GLY A 164 1.74 8.36 -13.39
CA GLY A 164 1.80 9.77 -13.06
C GLY A 164 1.12 10.12 -11.72
N SER A 165 0.79 9.15 -10.87
CA SER A 165 0.29 9.44 -9.51
C SER A 165 1.40 9.71 -8.50
N ALA A 166 2.61 9.20 -8.76
CA ALA A 166 3.80 9.52 -7.97
C ALA A 166 4.28 10.95 -8.29
N PRO A 167 4.96 11.66 -7.35
CA PRO A 167 5.51 12.98 -7.60
C PRO A 167 6.46 12.99 -8.81
N ILE A 168 7.20 11.89 -8.97
CA ILE A 168 8.04 11.58 -10.12
C ILE A 168 8.37 10.08 -10.10
N SER A 169 8.45 9.47 -11.27
CA SER A 169 9.03 8.14 -11.46
C SER A 169 9.86 8.10 -12.75
N PHE A 170 10.60 7.00 -12.93
CA PHE A 170 11.50 6.83 -14.06
C PHE A 170 11.32 5.47 -14.69
N VAL A 171 11.41 5.42 -16.01
CA VAL A 171 11.38 4.21 -16.82
C VAL A 171 12.74 4.08 -17.51
N ARG A 172 13.44 2.98 -17.27
CA ARG A 172 14.66 2.67 -18.00
C ARG A 172 14.34 2.09 -19.36
N THR A 173 15.07 2.57 -20.35
CA THR A 173 14.89 2.22 -21.75
C THR A 173 16.26 1.84 -22.32
N PRO A 174 16.82 0.68 -21.93
CA PRO A 174 18.09 0.21 -22.46
C PRO A 174 17.94 0.02 -23.98
N GLY A 175 18.73 0.75 -24.76
CA GLY A 175 18.67 0.74 -26.23
C GLY A 175 18.01 1.98 -26.86
N ALA A 176 17.32 2.82 -26.09
CA ALA A 176 16.83 4.11 -26.58
C ALA A 176 17.88 5.24 -26.42
N PRO A 177 17.82 6.33 -27.23
CA PRO A 177 18.71 7.48 -27.07
C PRO A 177 18.63 8.11 -25.69
N GLN A 178 17.40 8.23 -25.15
CA GLN A 178 17.17 8.58 -23.75
C GLN A 178 17.11 7.28 -22.93
N LYS A 179 18.13 7.03 -22.11
CA LYS A 179 18.24 5.80 -21.29
C LYS A 179 17.32 5.78 -20.06
N LEU A 180 16.88 6.96 -19.63
CA LEU A 180 16.02 7.16 -18.47
C LEU A 180 14.92 8.15 -18.87
N LYS A 181 13.71 7.63 -19.07
CA LYS A 181 12.52 8.42 -19.37
C LYS A 181 11.84 8.81 -18.07
N LYS A 182 11.57 10.10 -17.92
CA LYS A 182 10.88 10.65 -16.76
C LYS A 182 9.37 10.53 -16.93
N VAL A 183 8.68 10.14 -15.86
CA VAL A 183 7.22 10.18 -15.74
C VAL A 183 6.91 11.21 -14.66
N ASP A 184 6.40 12.35 -15.09
CA ASP A 184 6.03 13.47 -14.21
C ASP A 184 4.68 13.23 -13.53
N TYR A 185 4.50 13.86 -12.37
CA TYR A 185 3.20 13.90 -11.69
C TYR A 185 2.13 14.50 -12.62
N LEU A 186 1.10 13.71 -12.90
CA LEU A 186 -0.09 14.14 -13.61
C LEU A 186 -1.10 14.66 -12.59
N ARG A 187 -1.20 15.98 -12.52
CA ARG A 187 -2.17 16.63 -11.64
C ARG A 187 -3.58 16.45 -12.18
N VAL A 188 -4.37 15.66 -11.46
CA VAL A 188 -5.80 15.48 -11.70
C VAL A 188 -6.54 16.08 -10.50
N PRO A 189 -7.60 16.89 -10.71
CA PRO A 189 -8.40 17.41 -9.61
C PRO A 189 -8.98 16.30 -8.72
N HIS A 190 -9.35 16.66 -7.49
CA HIS A 190 -10.00 15.75 -6.54
C HIS A 190 -11.53 15.84 -6.61
N GLN A 191 -12.08 16.95 -7.11
CA GLN A 191 -13.52 17.09 -7.29
C GLN A 191 -14.03 16.12 -8.36
N ALA A 192 -15.06 15.35 -8.02
CA ALA A 192 -15.72 14.46 -8.96
C ALA A 192 -16.19 15.20 -10.23
N SER A 193 -15.73 14.74 -11.38
CA SER A 193 -16.21 15.11 -12.72
C SER A 193 -15.97 13.94 -13.66
N THR A 194 -16.61 13.95 -14.83
CA THR A 194 -16.37 12.93 -15.87
C THR A 194 -14.89 12.85 -16.23
N GLU A 195 -14.24 14.00 -16.41
CA GLU A 195 -12.83 14.09 -16.78
C GLU A 195 -11.92 13.58 -15.66
N VAL A 196 -12.26 13.83 -14.40
CA VAL A 196 -11.52 13.29 -13.24
C VAL A 196 -11.66 11.78 -13.19
N TYR A 197 -12.85 11.23 -13.39
CA TYR A 197 -13.05 9.79 -13.45
C TYR A 197 -12.28 9.15 -14.59
N GLU A 198 -12.34 9.71 -15.80
CA GLU A 198 -11.58 9.19 -16.95
C GLU A 198 -10.06 9.22 -16.71
N ALA A 199 -9.55 10.29 -16.09
CA ALA A 199 -8.14 10.40 -15.75
C ALA A 199 -7.72 9.40 -14.66
N ARG A 200 -8.53 9.21 -13.61
CA ARG A 200 -8.25 8.20 -12.56
C ARG A 200 -8.41 6.77 -13.07
N ASP A 201 -9.33 6.53 -14.01
CA ASP A 201 -9.48 5.26 -14.70
C ASP A 201 -8.21 4.92 -15.48
N GLU A 202 -7.61 5.88 -16.18
CA GLU A 202 -6.34 5.64 -16.90
C GLU A 202 -5.20 5.30 -15.94
N GLN A 203 -5.15 5.99 -14.79
CA GLN A 203 -4.18 5.65 -13.75
C GLN A 203 -4.39 4.24 -13.21
N LEU A 204 -5.63 3.85 -12.93
CA LEU A 204 -5.96 2.49 -12.53
C LEU A 204 -5.58 1.48 -13.60
N ARG A 205 -5.88 1.69 -14.89
CA ARG A 205 -5.48 0.76 -15.97
C ARG A 205 -3.98 0.45 -15.92
N ILE A 206 -3.14 1.48 -15.76
CA ILE A 206 -1.69 1.33 -15.62
C ILE A 206 -1.34 0.53 -14.36
N ARG A 207 -1.87 0.92 -13.20
CA ARG A 207 -1.59 0.26 -11.91
C ARG A 207 -1.97 -1.22 -11.92
N LEU A 208 -3.14 -1.56 -12.45
CA LEU A 208 -3.66 -2.94 -12.52
C LEU A 208 -2.83 -3.80 -13.48
N TRP A 209 -2.43 -3.22 -14.61
CA TRP A 209 -1.56 -3.90 -15.57
C TRP A 209 -0.16 -4.16 -14.99
N GLU A 210 0.44 -3.16 -14.32
CA GLU A 210 1.71 -3.32 -13.62
C GLU A 210 1.64 -4.39 -12.53
N LEU A 211 0.56 -4.45 -11.73
CA LEU A 211 0.37 -5.50 -10.72
C LEU A 211 0.35 -6.90 -11.35
N GLY A 212 -0.35 -7.06 -12.47
CA GLY A 212 -0.38 -8.33 -13.21
C GLY A 212 1.00 -8.74 -13.72
N LEU A 213 1.76 -7.81 -14.29
CA LEU A 213 3.12 -8.09 -14.77
C LEU A 213 4.12 -8.35 -13.64
N ILE A 214 4.00 -7.65 -12.51
CA ILE A 214 4.84 -7.91 -11.34
C ILE A 214 4.54 -9.30 -10.78
N HIS A 215 3.27 -9.74 -10.80
CA HIS A 215 2.93 -11.11 -10.43
C HIS A 215 3.60 -12.14 -11.37
N ASP A 216 3.58 -11.95 -12.69
CA ASP A 216 4.32 -12.81 -13.64
C ASP A 216 5.83 -12.80 -13.35
N ALA A 217 6.40 -11.62 -13.09
CA ALA A 217 7.81 -11.49 -12.72
C ALA A 217 8.16 -12.30 -11.47
N LEU A 218 7.34 -12.27 -10.43
CA LEU A 218 7.58 -13.06 -9.20
C LEU A 218 7.53 -14.56 -9.47
N LEU A 219 6.59 -15.05 -10.28
CA LEU A 219 6.51 -16.46 -10.67
C LEU A 219 7.78 -16.90 -11.41
N LYS A 220 8.25 -16.09 -12.36
CA LYS A 220 9.48 -16.32 -13.12
C LYS A 220 10.73 -16.29 -12.22
N ILE A 221 10.82 -15.32 -11.31
CA ILE A 221 11.89 -15.24 -10.31
C ILE A 221 11.92 -16.49 -9.42
N ASP A 222 10.76 -16.91 -8.90
CA ASP A 222 10.68 -18.06 -8.01
C ASP A 222 11.04 -19.37 -8.73
N THR A 223 10.65 -19.51 -10.00
CA THR A 223 10.90 -20.69 -10.85
C THR A 223 12.24 -20.67 -11.58
N ARG A 224 13.13 -19.70 -11.27
CA ARG A 224 14.48 -19.56 -11.87
C ARG A 224 14.50 -19.24 -13.36
N VAL A 225 13.44 -18.63 -13.90
CA VAL A 225 13.51 -18.03 -15.23
C VAL A 225 14.48 -16.86 -15.18
N ALA A 226 15.44 -16.84 -16.11
CA ALA A 226 16.43 -15.78 -16.19
C ALA A 226 15.73 -14.48 -16.62
N LEU A 227 15.82 -13.46 -15.76
CA LEU A 227 15.28 -12.13 -15.99
C LEU A 227 16.36 -11.08 -15.80
N SER A 228 16.35 -10.06 -16.66
CA SER A 228 17.21 -8.89 -16.53
C SER A 228 16.65 -7.98 -15.43
N ASN A 229 17.45 -7.73 -14.40
CA ASN A 229 17.20 -6.60 -13.50
C ASN A 229 18.01 -5.40 -14.00
N ILE A 230 17.34 -4.44 -14.62
CA ILE A 230 17.97 -3.23 -15.15
C ILE A 230 17.90 -2.05 -14.17
N ALA A 231 17.44 -2.26 -12.94
CA ALA A 231 17.52 -1.25 -11.88
C ALA A 231 18.98 -0.82 -11.66
N GLU A 232 19.15 0.45 -11.25
CA GLU A 232 20.46 1.03 -10.94
C GLU A 232 21.31 0.13 -10.02
N ASP A 233 22.63 0.16 -10.25
CA ASP A 233 23.65 -0.34 -9.33
C ASP A 233 23.81 -1.87 -9.20
N GLN A 234 23.60 -2.64 -10.30
CA GLN A 234 23.87 -4.08 -10.29
C GLN A 234 24.90 -4.50 -11.34
N ALA A 235 26.16 -4.60 -10.90
CA ALA A 235 27.22 -5.34 -11.59
C ALA A 235 27.05 -6.87 -11.48
N HIS A 236 26.07 -7.34 -10.69
CA HIS A 236 25.90 -8.76 -10.37
C HIS A 236 24.69 -9.37 -11.09
N HIS A 237 24.96 -10.01 -12.22
CA HIS A 237 24.06 -10.95 -12.89
C HIS A 237 23.83 -12.17 -11.99
N ASN A 238 22.95 -12.08 -10.98
CA ASN A 238 22.29 -13.23 -10.32
C ASN A 238 21.42 -12.87 -9.11
N MET A 239 21.21 -11.59 -8.79
CA MET A 239 20.54 -11.21 -7.54
C MET A 239 19.14 -11.82 -7.39
N LEU A 240 18.35 -11.88 -8.47
CA LEU A 240 16.99 -12.39 -8.38
C LEU A 240 16.94 -13.90 -8.08
N VAL A 241 17.99 -14.66 -8.42
CA VAL A 241 18.05 -16.12 -8.20
C VAL A 241 18.02 -16.50 -6.72
N GLN A 242 18.38 -15.58 -5.83
CA GLN A 242 18.32 -15.84 -4.39
C GLN A 242 16.89 -16.13 -3.89
N PHE A 243 15.87 -15.56 -4.55
CA PHE A 243 14.46 -15.71 -4.20
C PHE A 243 13.85 -17.03 -4.69
N SER A 244 14.59 -17.80 -5.48
CA SER A 244 14.03 -18.98 -6.14
C SER A 244 13.64 -20.09 -5.18
N ASN A 245 12.45 -20.64 -5.38
CA ASN A 245 11.78 -21.62 -4.52
C ASN A 245 11.58 -21.16 -3.07
N LYS A 246 11.55 -19.85 -2.83
CA LYS A 246 11.39 -19.29 -1.47
C LYS A 246 10.10 -18.49 -1.31
N LEU A 247 9.33 -18.25 -2.36
CA LEU A 247 8.14 -17.41 -2.29
C LEU A 247 6.87 -18.27 -2.29
N ASP A 248 5.95 -18.03 -1.36
CA ASP A 248 4.63 -18.65 -1.37
C ASP A 248 3.67 -17.84 -2.26
N ILE A 249 3.74 -18.13 -3.55
CA ILE A 249 3.00 -17.42 -4.61
C ILE A 249 2.28 -18.36 -5.58
N HIS A 250 2.53 -19.66 -5.48
CA HIS A 250 1.93 -20.68 -6.37
C HIS A 250 0.67 -21.30 -5.78
N THR A 251 0.44 -21.14 -4.47
CA THR A 251 -0.73 -21.66 -3.76
C THR A 251 -1.90 -20.68 -3.92
N PRO A 252 -3.04 -21.07 -4.51
CA PRO A 252 -4.22 -20.20 -4.65
C PRO A 252 -4.59 -19.48 -3.35
N GLY A 253 -4.71 -18.15 -3.39
CA GLY A 253 -5.11 -17.35 -2.23
C GLY A 253 -3.99 -17.02 -1.23
N SER A 254 -2.75 -17.50 -1.45
CA SER A 254 -1.62 -17.29 -0.51
C SER A 254 -1.07 -15.86 -0.47
N ILE A 255 -1.22 -15.09 -1.54
CA ILE A 255 -0.73 -13.71 -1.60
C ILE A 255 -1.70 -12.79 -0.87
N ALA A 256 -1.15 -12.00 0.04
CA ALA A 256 -1.85 -10.89 0.69
C ALA A 256 -1.79 -9.62 -0.16
N TRP A 257 -2.88 -8.86 -0.16
CA TRP A 257 -3.02 -7.62 -0.94
C TRP A 257 -3.19 -6.46 0.02
N THR A 258 -2.38 -5.41 -0.13
CA THR A 258 -2.43 -4.25 0.74
C THR A 258 -2.23 -2.98 -0.05
N GLY A 259 -2.93 -1.91 0.32
CA GLY A 259 -2.71 -0.62 -0.29
C GLY A 259 -3.13 0.53 0.62
N HIS A 260 -2.55 1.69 0.36
CA HIS A 260 -2.88 2.92 1.05
C HIS A 260 -3.54 3.93 0.11
N SER A 261 -4.61 4.62 0.52
CA SER A 261 -5.24 5.68 -0.26
C SER A 261 -5.66 5.21 -1.65
N PHE A 262 -5.14 5.83 -2.71
CA PHE A 262 -5.33 5.37 -4.08
C PHE A 262 -4.84 3.92 -4.31
N GLY A 263 -3.81 3.48 -3.58
CA GLY A 263 -3.36 2.09 -3.58
C GLY A 263 -4.38 1.12 -2.97
N ALA A 264 -5.17 1.55 -1.97
CA ALA A 264 -6.27 0.75 -1.43
C ALA A 264 -7.39 0.57 -2.48
N ALA A 265 -7.75 1.66 -3.18
CA ALA A 265 -8.68 1.59 -4.32
C ALA A 265 -8.14 0.69 -5.44
N THR A 266 -6.83 0.76 -5.72
CA THR A 266 -6.15 -0.11 -6.68
C THR A 266 -6.33 -1.59 -6.30
N MET A 267 -6.13 -1.95 -5.03
CA MET A 267 -6.27 -3.33 -4.56
C MET A 267 -7.72 -3.84 -4.62
N ILE A 268 -8.70 -3.01 -4.27
CA ILE A 268 -10.12 -3.36 -4.46
C ILE A 268 -10.40 -3.61 -5.95
N GLN A 269 -10.00 -2.68 -6.80
CA GLN A 269 -10.26 -2.78 -8.23
C GLN A 269 -9.58 -4.03 -8.83
N PHE A 270 -8.32 -4.30 -8.46
CA PHE A 270 -7.55 -5.45 -8.95
C PHE A 270 -8.17 -6.77 -8.53
N THR A 271 -8.40 -6.95 -7.23
CA THR A 271 -8.95 -8.20 -6.69
C THR A 271 -10.35 -8.47 -7.24
N LYS A 272 -11.23 -7.46 -7.31
CA LYS A 272 -12.58 -7.63 -7.87
C LYS A 272 -12.56 -7.88 -9.39
N SER A 273 -11.69 -7.20 -10.15
CA SER A 273 -11.54 -7.44 -11.59
C SER A 273 -11.15 -8.89 -11.90
N ILE A 274 -10.35 -9.52 -11.05
CA ILE A 274 -9.91 -10.92 -11.22
C ILE A 274 -10.99 -11.90 -10.75
N PHE A 275 -11.60 -11.62 -9.59
CA PHE A 275 -12.57 -12.52 -8.98
C PHE A 275 -13.90 -12.59 -9.76
N TYR A 276 -14.50 -11.44 -10.06
CA TYR A 276 -15.79 -11.31 -10.76
C TYR A 276 -15.65 -11.23 -12.28
N ARG A 277 -14.56 -11.78 -12.84
CA ARG A 277 -14.26 -11.84 -14.28
C ARG A 277 -15.52 -11.87 -15.16
N GLN A 278 -15.51 -11.10 -16.26
CA GLN A 278 -16.69 -10.97 -17.10
C GLN A 278 -17.25 -12.33 -17.51
N ASP A 279 -18.54 -12.51 -17.27
CA ASP A 279 -19.30 -13.71 -17.61
C ASP A 279 -20.66 -13.32 -18.24
N SER A 280 -21.53 -14.30 -18.47
CA SER A 280 -22.85 -14.07 -19.05
C SER A 280 -23.78 -13.18 -18.20
N THR A 281 -23.47 -12.95 -16.93
CA THR A 281 -24.25 -12.11 -16.00
C THR A 281 -23.78 -10.65 -15.97
N THR A 282 -22.63 -10.37 -16.60
CA THR A 282 -22.05 -9.03 -16.66
C THR A 282 -22.86 -8.11 -17.59
N PRO A 283 -23.22 -6.89 -17.17
CA PRO A 283 -23.95 -5.96 -18.03
C PRO A 283 -23.19 -5.63 -19.31
N SER A 284 -23.89 -5.60 -20.44
CA SER A 284 -23.32 -5.28 -21.76
C SER A 284 -22.75 -3.86 -21.85
N THR A 285 -23.14 -2.96 -20.93
CA THR A 285 -22.64 -1.58 -20.81
C THR A 285 -21.35 -1.49 -20.00
N TYR A 286 -20.99 -2.52 -19.24
CA TYR A 286 -19.78 -2.52 -18.41
C TYR A 286 -18.52 -2.54 -19.29
N ARG A 287 -17.59 -1.63 -19.01
CA ARG A 287 -16.30 -1.51 -19.68
C ARG A 287 -15.19 -1.64 -18.63
N PRO A 288 -14.60 -2.84 -18.46
CA PRO A 288 -13.63 -3.10 -17.40
C PRO A 288 -12.34 -2.32 -17.63
N LEU A 289 -11.73 -1.87 -16.52
CA LEU A 289 -10.37 -1.29 -16.55
C LEU A 289 -9.29 -2.37 -16.70
N TYR A 290 -9.59 -3.60 -16.30
CA TYR A 290 -8.66 -4.73 -16.37
C TYR A 290 -9.43 -6.02 -16.65
N VAL A 291 -8.95 -6.78 -17.64
CA VAL A 291 -9.54 -8.06 -18.03
C VAL A 291 -8.44 -9.12 -17.94
N PRO A 292 -8.47 -10.01 -16.93
CA PRO A 292 -7.51 -11.09 -16.85
C PRO A 292 -7.74 -12.10 -17.97
N SER A 293 -6.66 -12.69 -18.47
CA SER A 293 -6.70 -13.87 -19.32
C SER A 293 -7.22 -15.06 -18.53
N PRO A 294 -8.14 -15.87 -19.11
CA PRO A 294 -8.69 -17.03 -18.43
C PRO A 294 -7.59 -18.06 -18.15
N ASN A 295 -7.70 -18.78 -17.04
CA ASN A 295 -6.81 -19.88 -16.64
C ASN A 295 -5.34 -19.48 -16.45
N THR A 296 -5.05 -18.21 -16.12
CA THR A 296 -3.71 -17.78 -15.71
C THR A 296 -3.48 -18.05 -14.23
N PRO A 297 -2.22 -18.22 -13.77
CA PRO A 297 -1.89 -18.31 -12.35
C PRO A 297 -2.49 -17.17 -11.53
N LEU A 298 -2.53 -15.94 -12.09
CA LEU A 298 -3.14 -14.78 -11.44
C LEU A 298 -4.63 -14.98 -11.15
N THR A 299 -5.39 -15.57 -12.09
CA THR A 299 -6.82 -15.84 -11.88
C THR A 299 -7.10 -16.90 -10.82
N GLN A 300 -6.14 -17.79 -10.56
CA GLN A 300 -6.23 -18.77 -9.48
C GLN A 300 -5.85 -18.14 -8.14
N GLN A 301 -5.04 -17.08 -8.16
CA GLN A 301 -4.47 -16.51 -6.96
C GLN A 301 -5.44 -15.65 -6.14
N ILE A 302 -6.42 -15.02 -6.78
CA ILE A 302 -7.46 -14.28 -6.08
C ILE A 302 -8.63 -15.21 -5.75
N THR A 303 -8.79 -15.53 -4.48
CA THR A 303 -9.86 -16.37 -3.94
C THR A 303 -10.68 -15.61 -2.89
N SER A 304 -11.72 -16.24 -2.35
CA SER A 304 -12.47 -15.67 -1.21
C SER A 304 -11.65 -15.62 0.09
N THR A 305 -10.54 -16.36 0.17
CA THR A 305 -9.66 -16.40 1.35
C THR A 305 -8.45 -15.49 1.22
N SER A 306 -8.24 -14.84 0.07
CA SER A 306 -7.15 -13.88 -0.12
C SER A 306 -7.21 -12.74 0.91
N PRO A 307 -6.17 -12.55 1.75
CA PRO A 307 -6.13 -11.46 2.72
C PRO A 307 -6.07 -10.11 2.02
N LEU A 308 -6.90 -9.15 2.46
CA LEU A 308 -6.93 -7.79 1.94
C LEU A 308 -6.88 -6.77 3.07
N THR A 309 -5.89 -5.88 3.04
CA THR A 309 -5.79 -4.73 3.94
C THR A 309 -5.89 -3.41 3.17
N LEU A 310 -6.71 -2.50 3.68
CA LEU A 310 -6.95 -1.17 3.11
C LEU A 310 -6.61 -0.11 4.15
N LEU A 311 -5.60 0.71 3.87
CA LEU A 311 -5.22 1.83 4.72
C LEU A 311 -5.80 3.12 4.12
N ASP A 312 -6.66 3.82 4.85
CA ASP A 312 -7.31 5.06 4.39
C ASP A 312 -7.86 4.96 2.96
N LEU A 313 -8.85 4.12 2.72
CA LEU A 313 -9.43 3.97 1.38
C LEU A 313 -9.93 5.32 0.84
N TRP A 314 -9.30 5.80 -0.23
CA TRP A 314 -9.84 6.89 -1.03
C TRP A 314 -10.77 6.33 -2.10
N ALA A 315 -12.07 6.52 -1.92
CA ALA A 315 -13.09 5.84 -2.69
C ALA A 315 -13.42 6.51 -4.04
N LEU A 316 -12.99 7.75 -4.28
CA LEU A 316 -13.29 8.50 -5.52
C LEU A 316 -12.95 7.70 -6.79
N PRO A 317 -11.77 7.07 -6.93
CA PRO A 317 -11.41 6.32 -8.14
C PRO A 317 -12.31 5.10 -8.43
N LEU A 318 -13.11 4.67 -7.44
CA LEU A 318 -14.05 3.55 -7.60
C LEU A 318 -15.46 4.02 -8.00
N GLN A 319 -15.69 5.32 -8.16
CA GLN A 319 -16.99 5.92 -8.49
C GLN A 319 -17.16 6.23 -9.98
N SER A 320 -16.17 5.93 -10.82
CA SER A 320 -16.30 6.06 -12.28
C SER A 320 -17.40 5.14 -12.83
N PRO A 321 -18.09 5.50 -13.92
CA PRO A 321 -18.95 4.56 -14.66
C PRO A 321 -18.24 3.24 -15.02
N SER A 322 -16.93 3.28 -15.29
CA SER A 322 -16.12 2.09 -15.62
C SER A 322 -15.85 1.18 -14.42
N THR A 323 -15.96 1.69 -13.19
CA THR A 323 -15.65 0.95 -11.96
C THR A 323 -16.89 0.64 -11.12
N THR A 324 -17.97 1.39 -11.32
CA THR A 324 -19.18 1.35 -10.46
C THR A 324 -19.82 -0.03 -10.40
N TRP A 325 -19.81 -0.80 -11.50
CA TRP A 325 -20.35 -2.16 -11.49
C TRP A 325 -19.53 -3.12 -10.61
N LEU A 326 -18.19 -3.07 -10.67
CA LEU A 326 -17.37 -3.89 -9.77
C LEU A 326 -17.46 -3.40 -8.33
N LYS A 327 -17.54 -2.08 -8.13
CA LYS A 327 -17.77 -1.49 -6.81
C LYS A 327 -19.02 -2.06 -6.16
N SER A 328 -20.11 -2.24 -6.91
CA SER A 328 -21.38 -2.78 -6.40
C SER A 328 -21.37 -4.29 -6.13
N GLN A 329 -20.40 -5.03 -6.66
CA GLN A 329 -20.20 -6.42 -6.26
C GLN A 329 -19.70 -6.48 -4.81
N PRO A 330 -20.06 -7.52 -4.04
CA PRO A 330 -19.47 -7.74 -2.72
C PRO A 330 -17.93 -7.83 -2.76
N MET A 331 -17.28 -7.73 -1.62
CA MET A 331 -15.88 -8.17 -1.52
C MET A 331 -15.81 -9.70 -1.71
N PRO A 332 -14.76 -10.26 -2.36
CA PRO A 332 -14.65 -11.70 -2.62
C PRO A 332 -14.85 -12.60 -1.40
N CYS A 333 -14.45 -12.14 -0.22
CA CYS A 333 -14.57 -12.86 1.05
C CYS A 333 -16.03 -13.11 1.49
N TYR A 334 -16.99 -12.35 0.97
CA TYR A 334 -18.43 -12.51 1.22
C TYR A 334 -19.14 -13.42 0.20
N THR A 335 -18.42 -14.07 -0.71
CA THR A 335 -19.02 -15.09 -1.58
C THR A 335 -19.59 -16.25 -0.74
N PRO A 336 -20.65 -16.97 -1.20
CA PRO A 336 -21.16 -18.12 -0.47
C PRO A 336 -20.07 -19.15 -0.15
N GLY A 337 -19.97 -19.56 1.11
CA GLY A 337 -18.92 -20.46 1.61
C GLY A 337 -17.54 -19.80 1.83
N GLY A 338 -17.44 -18.48 1.61
CA GLY A 338 -16.26 -17.69 1.96
C GLY A 338 -16.13 -17.43 3.47
N PRO A 339 -14.98 -16.91 3.92
CA PRO A 339 -14.67 -16.74 5.34
C PRO A 339 -15.34 -15.49 5.98
N GLY A 340 -16.18 -14.76 5.23
CA GLY A 340 -16.71 -13.48 5.67
C GLY A 340 -15.61 -12.41 5.75
N GLY A 341 -15.84 -11.36 6.52
CA GLY A 341 -14.89 -10.25 6.68
C GLY A 341 -13.62 -10.57 7.49
N SER A 342 -13.43 -11.82 7.92
CA SER A 342 -12.25 -12.26 8.70
C SER A 342 -10.92 -12.11 7.95
N THR A 343 -10.95 -12.04 6.62
CA THR A 343 -9.77 -11.79 5.76
C THR A 343 -9.71 -10.35 5.22
N LEU A 344 -10.58 -9.46 5.72
CA LEU A 344 -10.72 -8.08 5.24
C LEU A 344 -10.52 -7.07 6.38
N LEU A 345 -9.43 -6.30 6.28
CA LEU A 345 -9.06 -5.25 7.22
C LEU A 345 -9.09 -3.88 6.55
N SER A 346 -9.73 -2.90 7.21
CA SER A 346 -9.68 -1.50 6.85
C SER A 346 -9.23 -0.68 8.07
N ILE A 347 -8.16 0.08 7.91
CA ILE A 347 -7.66 0.99 8.94
C ILE A 347 -7.72 2.40 8.38
N LEU A 348 -8.61 3.21 8.94
CA LEU A 348 -8.71 4.62 8.64
C LEU A 348 -7.82 5.41 9.61
N SER A 349 -7.49 6.64 9.24
CA SER A 349 -7.08 7.71 10.12
C SER A 349 -8.31 8.44 10.65
N GLU A 350 -8.16 9.19 11.73
CA GLU A 350 -9.24 10.02 12.25
C GLU A 350 -9.69 11.07 11.21
N ALA A 351 -8.76 11.55 10.38
CA ALA A 351 -9.07 12.44 9.26
C ALA A 351 -10.02 11.78 8.23
N PHE A 352 -9.75 10.54 7.83
CA PHE A 352 -10.63 9.79 6.91
C PHE A 352 -11.95 9.36 7.55
N TYR A 353 -11.94 9.08 8.85
CA TYR A 353 -13.16 8.85 9.61
C TYR A 353 -14.06 10.10 9.63
N LYS A 354 -13.48 11.30 9.80
CA LYS A 354 -14.24 12.56 9.79
C LYS A 354 -14.71 12.98 8.39
N TRP A 355 -14.16 12.41 7.33
CA TRP A 355 -14.58 12.68 5.96
C TRP A 355 -15.83 11.84 5.60
N SER A 356 -17.00 12.34 6.01
CA SER A 356 -18.28 11.62 5.96
C SER A 356 -18.61 10.98 4.61
N THR A 357 -18.47 11.71 3.50
CA THR A 357 -18.81 11.18 2.17
C THR A 357 -17.90 10.05 1.75
N ASN A 358 -16.58 10.19 1.92
CA ASN A 358 -15.64 9.09 1.64
C ASN A 358 -15.82 7.91 2.62
N LEU A 359 -16.11 8.18 3.89
CA LEU A 359 -16.43 7.15 4.88
C LEU A 359 -17.66 6.35 4.44
N GLN A 360 -18.77 7.00 4.08
CA GLN A 360 -19.97 6.33 3.58
C GLN A 360 -19.68 5.42 2.37
N GLN A 361 -18.86 5.88 1.42
CA GLN A 361 -18.45 5.07 0.28
C GLN A 361 -17.59 3.87 0.71
N THR A 362 -16.63 4.09 1.60
CA THR A 362 -15.78 3.03 2.16
C THR A 362 -16.64 1.95 2.82
N LEU A 363 -17.56 2.36 3.68
CA LEU A 363 -18.46 1.45 4.39
C LEU A 363 -19.38 0.70 3.44
N SER A 364 -19.96 1.38 2.44
CA SER A 364 -20.78 0.74 1.41
C SER A 364 -20.01 -0.33 0.62
N ILE A 365 -18.71 -0.14 0.39
CA ILE A 365 -17.87 -1.10 -0.36
C ILE A 365 -17.52 -2.33 0.48
N LEU A 366 -17.31 -2.14 1.79
CA LEU A 366 -16.79 -3.17 2.70
C LEU A 366 -17.88 -3.92 3.48
N SER A 367 -19.12 -3.43 3.45
CA SER A 367 -20.23 -4.05 4.17
C SER A 367 -20.59 -5.42 3.59
N ALA A 368 -20.99 -6.34 4.46
CA ALA A 368 -21.54 -7.62 4.04
C ALA A 368 -22.86 -7.40 3.26
N PRO A 369 -23.19 -8.26 2.27
CA PRO A 369 -24.43 -8.14 1.50
C PRO A 369 -25.67 -8.22 2.40
N GLN A 370 -26.71 -7.41 2.15
CA GLN A 370 -27.92 -7.36 3.00
C GLN A 370 -28.66 -8.70 3.21
N LYS A 371 -28.46 -9.67 2.31
CA LYS A 371 -29.06 -11.02 2.38
C LYS A 371 -28.14 -12.05 3.02
N SER A 372 -27.00 -11.65 3.56
CA SER A 372 -26.11 -12.55 4.29
C SER A 372 -26.80 -13.01 5.57
N ASP A 373 -26.54 -14.26 5.96
CA ASP A 373 -26.89 -14.75 7.29
C ASP A 373 -26.27 -13.82 8.35
N SER A 374 -26.97 -13.61 9.48
CA SER A 374 -26.47 -12.78 10.58
C SER A 374 -25.21 -13.36 11.23
N SER A 375 -24.86 -14.61 10.90
CA SER A 375 -23.61 -15.28 11.26
C SER A 375 -22.39 -14.84 10.44
N VAL A 376 -22.57 -14.15 9.30
CA VAL A 376 -21.46 -13.70 8.46
C VAL A 376 -20.74 -12.53 9.13
N LEU A 377 -19.48 -12.75 9.50
CA LEU A 377 -18.62 -11.72 10.08
C LEU A 377 -18.45 -10.55 9.12
N GLY A 378 -18.63 -9.32 9.60
CA GLY A 378 -18.31 -8.11 8.85
C GLY A 378 -16.80 -7.86 8.76
N ALA A 379 -16.41 -6.89 7.93
CA ALA A 379 -15.03 -6.45 7.81
C ALA A 379 -14.50 -5.90 9.13
N HIS A 380 -13.21 -6.09 9.37
CA HIS A 380 -12.48 -5.46 10.46
C HIS A 380 -12.23 -4.00 10.11
N ILE A 381 -12.92 -3.04 10.75
CA ILE A 381 -12.79 -1.61 10.46
C ILE A 381 -12.37 -0.86 11.72
N PHE A 382 -11.26 -0.12 11.65
CA PHE A 382 -10.70 0.60 12.79
C PHE A 382 -10.16 1.97 12.42
N TYR A 383 -10.01 2.85 13.41
CA TYR A 383 -9.16 4.03 13.28
C TYR A 383 -8.49 4.41 14.61
N PRO A 384 -7.21 4.83 14.60
CA PRO A 384 -6.60 5.44 15.76
C PRO A 384 -7.04 6.91 15.90
N THR A 385 -7.38 7.35 17.11
CA THR A 385 -7.70 8.77 17.35
C THR A 385 -6.44 9.65 17.19
N SER A 386 -6.63 10.94 16.92
CA SER A 386 -5.53 11.89 16.71
C SER A 386 -4.53 11.45 15.62
N SER A 387 -5.04 10.84 14.54
CA SER A 387 -4.25 10.38 13.40
C SER A 387 -4.67 11.09 12.11
N ALA A 388 -3.74 11.22 11.17
CA ALA A 388 -3.97 11.87 9.88
C ALA A 388 -3.61 10.93 8.74
N HIS A 389 -3.95 11.33 7.50
CA HIS A 389 -3.71 10.50 6.34
C HIS A 389 -2.24 10.07 6.18
N LEU A 390 -1.32 11.00 6.40
CA LEU A 390 0.12 10.74 6.31
C LEU A 390 0.67 9.84 7.43
N SER A 391 -0.11 9.57 8.49
CA SER A 391 0.25 8.60 9.54
C SER A 391 0.40 7.18 8.98
N GLN A 392 -0.19 6.89 7.82
CA GLN A 392 -0.08 5.61 7.11
C GLN A 392 1.22 5.48 6.28
N SER A 393 2.06 6.51 6.24
CA SER A 393 3.26 6.58 5.40
C SER A 393 4.52 6.88 6.22
N ASP A 394 5.68 6.83 5.56
CA ASP A 394 6.96 7.16 6.18
C ASP A 394 7.02 8.59 6.72
N PHE A 395 6.21 9.52 6.18
CA PHE A 395 6.18 10.93 6.62
C PHE A 395 5.82 11.07 8.09
N GLY A 396 4.85 10.29 8.60
CA GLY A 396 4.50 10.28 10.02
C GLY A 396 5.66 9.83 10.91
N THR A 397 6.44 8.85 10.44
CA THR A 397 7.58 8.31 11.20
C THR A 397 8.81 9.20 11.15
N LEU A 398 9.10 9.83 10.00
CA LEU A 398 10.28 10.64 9.76
C LEU A 398 10.12 12.08 10.26
N PHE A 399 8.93 12.66 10.14
CA PHE A 399 8.69 14.06 10.46
C PHE A 399 7.61 14.23 11.55
N PRO A 400 7.74 13.54 12.71
CA PRO A 400 6.69 13.51 13.72
C PRO A 400 6.33 14.91 14.22
N TRP A 401 7.32 15.79 14.40
CA TRP A 401 7.09 17.18 14.79
C TRP A 401 6.24 17.95 13.78
N VAL A 402 6.47 17.75 12.49
CA VAL A 402 5.69 18.41 11.44
C VAL A 402 4.28 17.87 11.43
N THR A 403 4.10 16.54 11.49
CA THR A 403 2.77 15.95 11.50
C THR A 403 1.97 16.32 12.74
N THR A 404 2.61 16.44 13.91
CA THR A 404 1.96 16.90 15.14
C THR A 404 1.56 18.37 15.06
N LYS A 405 2.46 19.24 14.59
CA LYS A 405 2.19 20.69 14.56
C LYS A 405 1.17 21.08 13.49
N VAL A 406 1.20 20.42 12.33
CA VAL A 406 0.34 20.75 11.19
C VAL A 406 -0.99 20.03 11.26
N PHE A 407 -0.98 18.73 11.54
CA PHE A 407 -2.18 17.88 11.44
C PHE A 407 -2.71 17.42 12.81
N GLY A 408 -2.15 17.92 13.91
CA GLY A 408 -2.56 17.53 15.25
C GLY A 408 -2.27 16.07 15.61
N VAL A 409 -1.43 15.38 14.83
CA VAL A 409 -1.17 13.95 15.02
C VAL A 409 -0.47 13.69 16.34
N LYS A 410 -0.97 12.73 17.12
CA LYS A 410 -0.32 12.25 18.34
C LYS A 410 0.32 10.89 18.09
N GLU A 411 1.55 10.73 18.57
CA GLU A 411 2.28 9.46 18.56
C GLU A 411 2.28 8.74 17.18
N PRO A 412 2.72 9.37 16.08
CA PRO A 412 2.61 8.78 14.74
C PRO A 412 3.35 7.43 14.59
N GLN A 413 4.42 7.21 15.35
CA GLN A 413 5.11 5.91 15.39
C GLN A 413 4.25 4.82 16.04
N ARG A 414 3.41 5.19 17.02
CA ARG A 414 2.45 4.29 17.65
C ARG A 414 1.36 3.86 16.67
N VAL A 415 0.79 4.82 15.94
CA VAL A 415 -0.18 4.53 14.86
C VAL A 415 0.38 3.51 13.87
N MET A 416 1.62 3.73 13.45
CA MET A 416 2.32 2.80 12.55
C MET A 416 2.49 1.39 13.15
N LYS A 417 2.81 1.28 14.45
CA LYS A 417 2.86 -0.01 15.15
C LYS A 417 1.50 -0.70 15.19
N LEU A 418 0.42 0.03 15.50
CA LEU A 418 -0.94 -0.53 15.51
C LEU A 418 -1.32 -1.09 14.15
N ASN A 419 -0.98 -0.37 13.06
CA ASN A 419 -1.19 -0.86 11.70
C ASN A 419 -0.48 -2.19 11.45
N VAL A 420 0.81 -2.27 11.76
CA VAL A 420 1.62 -3.48 11.59
C VAL A 420 1.02 -4.64 12.39
N ARG A 421 0.69 -4.40 13.67
CA ARG A 421 0.12 -5.45 14.52
C ARG A 421 -1.22 -5.96 14.01
N ALA A 422 -2.11 -5.08 13.56
CA ALA A 422 -3.42 -5.45 13.03
C ALA A 422 -3.29 -6.25 11.72
N ILE A 423 -2.38 -5.86 10.84
CA ILE A 423 -2.06 -6.60 9.62
C ILE A 423 -1.51 -7.99 9.95
N LEU A 424 -0.55 -8.09 10.88
CA LEU A 424 -0.01 -9.39 11.30
C LEU A 424 -1.12 -10.28 11.88
N GLN A 425 -2.03 -9.72 12.67
CA GLN A 425 -3.14 -10.50 13.21
C GLN A 425 -4.10 -10.98 12.12
N LEU A 426 -4.45 -10.14 11.14
CA LEU A 426 -5.26 -10.53 9.99
C LEU A 426 -4.62 -11.70 9.23
N LEU A 427 -3.31 -11.62 8.98
CA LEU A 427 -2.56 -12.66 8.29
C LEU A 427 -2.61 -13.98 9.07
N ARG A 428 -2.44 -13.95 10.40
CA ARG A 428 -2.57 -15.15 11.26
C ARG A 428 -3.97 -15.75 11.19
N ASP A 429 -5.01 -14.92 11.25
CA ASP A 429 -6.40 -15.40 11.16
C ASP A 429 -6.71 -15.99 9.76
N ALA A 430 -6.01 -15.53 8.72
CA ALA A 430 -6.04 -16.12 7.38
C ALA A 430 -5.13 -17.35 7.20
N GLY A 431 -4.48 -17.84 8.26
CA GLY A 431 -3.61 -19.02 8.24
C GLY A 431 -2.21 -18.77 7.68
N VAL A 432 -1.80 -17.52 7.51
CA VAL A 432 -0.46 -17.14 7.04
C VAL A 432 0.53 -17.20 8.21
N GLU A 433 1.62 -17.94 8.02
CA GLU A 433 2.65 -18.13 9.03
C GLU A 433 3.59 -16.92 9.12
N VAL A 434 3.36 -16.06 10.11
CA VAL A 434 4.18 -14.86 10.40
C VAL A 434 4.71 -14.92 11.82
N ALA A 435 5.83 -14.24 12.09
CA ALA A 435 6.40 -14.18 13.42
C ALA A 435 5.45 -13.50 14.42
N ASP A 436 5.60 -13.83 15.70
CA ASP A 436 4.84 -13.21 16.79
C ASP A 436 5.04 -11.69 16.83
N THR A 437 4.03 -11.01 17.33
CA THR A 437 4.10 -9.58 17.63
C THR A 437 5.14 -9.33 18.73
N SER A 438 6.03 -8.37 18.50
CA SER A 438 7.07 -8.01 19.45
C SER A 438 6.51 -7.43 20.75
N ALA A 439 7.08 -7.84 21.88
CA ALA A 439 6.82 -7.25 23.20
C ALA A 439 6.95 -5.71 23.20
N ALA A 440 7.87 -5.16 22.40
CA ALA A 440 8.11 -3.72 22.28
C ALA A 440 6.97 -2.95 21.58
N ASP A 441 6.05 -3.65 20.93
CA ASP A 441 4.88 -3.07 20.26
C ASP A 441 3.58 -3.32 21.03
N MET A 442 3.63 -4.14 22.09
CA MET A 442 2.49 -4.40 22.94
C MET A 442 2.25 -3.23 23.89
N GLU A 443 1.03 -2.70 23.84
CA GLU A 443 0.56 -1.66 24.74
C GLU A 443 -0.29 -2.28 25.83
N VAL A 444 0.38 -2.82 26.85
CA VAL A 444 -0.27 -3.27 28.08
C VAL A 444 0.10 -2.25 29.17
N ASP A 445 -0.89 -1.80 29.93
CA ASP A 445 -0.79 -0.69 30.90
C ASP A 445 0.52 -0.70 31.73
N GLY A 446 1.49 0.11 31.31
CA GLY A 446 2.70 0.41 32.08
C GLY A 446 3.72 -0.72 32.29
N LEU A 447 3.45 -1.93 31.78
CA LEU A 447 4.35 -3.08 31.83
C LEU A 447 4.56 -3.53 30.39
N GLY A 448 5.82 -3.55 29.91
CA GLY A 448 6.13 -4.09 28.59
C GLY A 448 5.45 -5.45 28.41
N GLY A 449 4.73 -5.62 27.29
CA GLY A 449 3.93 -6.82 27.08
C GLY A 449 4.77 -8.06 26.76
N GLU A 450 4.14 -9.23 26.75
CA GLU A 450 4.77 -10.46 26.28
C GLU A 450 4.69 -10.58 24.75
N LYS A 451 5.72 -11.16 24.14
CA LYS A 451 5.71 -11.53 22.72
C LYS A 451 4.54 -12.51 22.49
N THR A 452 3.69 -12.24 21.50
CA THR A 452 2.47 -13.05 21.28
C THR A 452 2.22 -13.40 19.82
N GLY A 453 1.93 -14.68 19.56
CA GLY A 453 1.40 -15.17 18.30
C GLY A 453 -0.11 -14.96 18.15
N VAL A 454 -0.77 -14.39 19.17
CA VAL A 454 -2.22 -14.16 19.21
C VAL A 454 -2.48 -12.75 19.75
N ASP A 455 -2.75 -11.81 18.85
CA ASP A 455 -3.02 -10.38 19.15
C ASP A 455 -4.48 -10.03 18.77
N LYS A 456 -5.40 -10.95 19.03
CA LYS A 456 -6.83 -10.86 18.67
C LYS A 456 -7.54 -9.63 19.24
N ILE A 457 -6.98 -9.05 20.29
CA ILE A 457 -7.44 -7.81 20.91
C ILE A 457 -7.43 -6.61 19.95
N LEU A 458 -6.62 -6.61 18.89
CA LEU A 458 -6.64 -5.56 17.86
C LEU A 458 -7.84 -5.65 16.93
N LEU A 459 -8.38 -6.85 16.74
CA LEU A 459 -9.45 -7.14 15.80
C LEU A 459 -10.81 -7.32 16.50
N THR A 460 -10.85 -7.17 17.83
CA THR A 460 -12.10 -7.20 18.60
C THR A 460 -12.94 -5.95 18.36
N THR A 461 -14.25 -6.13 18.32
CA THR A 461 -15.25 -5.06 18.26
C THR A 461 -15.88 -4.77 19.63
N GLU A 462 -15.38 -5.41 20.69
CA GLU A 462 -15.89 -5.31 22.06
C GLU A 462 -14.90 -4.56 22.96
N GLY A 463 -15.30 -3.38 23.42
CA GLY A 463 -14.56 -2.57 24.41
C GLY A 463 -13.41 -1.74 23.85
N HIS A 464 -12.92 -0.80 24.67
CA HIS A 464 -11.73 0.02 24.37
C HIS A 464 -10.45 -0.67 24.85
N ALA A 465 -10.23 -1.90 24.36
CA ALA A 465 -9.15 -2.76 24.87
C ALA A 465 -7.74 -2.25 24.51
N ILE A 466 -7.64 -1.39 23.49
CA ILE A 466 -6.41 -0.66 23.14
C ILE A 466 -6.73 0.83 23.15
N ARG A 467 -5.90 1.59 23.87
CA ARG A 467 -6.02 3.05 23.98
C ARG A 467 -6.20 3.68 22.61
N ASP A 468 -7.20 4.55 22.45
CA ASP A 468 -7.36 5.35 21.23
C ASP A 468 -7.45 4.53 19.92
N TRP A 469 -7.73 3.22 19.95
CA TRP A 469 -7.97 2.37 18.78
C TRP A 469 -9.45 2.03 18.71
N ILE A 470 -10.17 2.68 17.81
CA ILE A 470 -11.63 2.65 17.78
C ILE A 470 -12.09 1.68 16.70
N SER A 471 -12.90 0.69 17.09
CA SER A 471 -13.57 -0.23 16.18
C SER A 471 -14.85 0.38 15.64
N LEU A 472 -15.12 0.19 14.35
CA LEU A 472 -16.38 0.54 13.71
C LEU A 472 -17.11 -0.77 13.37
N ARG A 473 -18.29 -1.01 13.97
CA ARG A 473 -19.11 -2.17 13.58
C ARG A 473 -19.85 -1.86 12.30
N SER A 474 -20.10 -2.88 11.48
CA SER A 474 -20.92 -2.75 10.28
C SER A 474 -22.37 -2.30 10.56
N ASP A 475 -22.90 -2.59 11.75
CA ASP A 475 -24.27 -2.23 12.15
C ASP A 475 -24.42 -0.83 12.75
N ASP A 476 -23.36 -0.26 13.35
CA ASP A 476 -23.33 1.14 13.84
C ASP A 476 -23.47 2.16 12.67
N LEU A 477 -23.52 1.66 11.43
CA LEU A 477 -23.46 2.40 10.17
C LEU A 477 -24.83 2.62 9.52
N LYS A 478 -25.91 2.02 10.05
CA LYS A 478 -27.28 2.22 9.52
C LYS A 478 -27.79 3.65 9.79
N ASP A 479 -27.34 4.27 10.88
CA ASP A 479 -27.72 5.64 11.23
C ASP A 479 -26.93 6.69 10.45
N VAL A 480 -25.68 6.39 10.06
CA VAL A 480 -24.86 7.28 9.20
C VAL A 480 -25.35 7.27 7.75
N ALA A 481 -25.93 6.16 7.28
CA ALA A 481 -26.51 6.05 5.94
C ALA A 481 -27.91 6.70 5.82
N ASN A 482 -28.66 6.79 6.92
CA ASN A 482 -29.97 7.46 6.98
C ASN A 482 -29.89 8.98 7.25
N GLY A 483 -28.73 9.46 7.69
CA GLY A 483 -28.46 10.87 7.97
C GLY A 483 -28.03 11.68 6.73
N GLY A 484 -29.00 12.04 5.88
CA GLY A 484 -28.95 13.22 5.01
C GLY A 484 -28.34 13.04 3.62
N LYS A 485 -29.09 13.45 2.59
CA LYS A 485 -28.52 13.85 1.29
C LYS A 485 -27.55 15.00 1.54
N VAL A 486 -26.25 14.74 1.50
CA VAL A 486 -25.24 15.80 1.44
C VAL A 486 -24.77 15.85 -0.01
N GLU A 487 -25.29 16.82 -0.76
CA GLU A 487 -24.65 17.23 -2.00
C GLU A 487 -23.26 17.78 -1.62
N GLY A 488 -22.20 17.27 -2.26
CA GLY A 488 -20.82 17.63 -1.96
C GLY A 488 -20.58 19.13 -2.09
N GLY A 489 -20.61 19.84 -0.96
CA GLY A 489 -20.46 21.28 -0.89
C GLY A 489 -18.99 21.73 -0.87
N PRO A 490 -18.73 23.05 -0.94
CA PRO A 490 -17.37 23.63 -0.90
C PRO A 490 -16.56 23.23 0.34
N LEU A 491 -17.23 22.97 1.46
CA LEU A 491 -16.60 22.54 2.71
C LEU A 491 -16.01 21.12 2.59
N GLU A 492 -16.65 20.22 1.86
CA GLU A 492 -16.14 18.86 1.65
C GLU A 492 -14.96 18.83 0.67
N ALA A 493 -15.01 19.64 -0.38
CA ALA A 493 -13.89 19.79 -1.32
C ALA A 493 -12.62 20.34 -0.63
N ALA A 494 -12.81 21.23 0.35
CA ALA A 494 -11.73 21.74 1.20
C ALA A 494 -11.16 20.63 2.12
N VAL A 495 -12.03 19.84 2.76
CA VAL A 495 -11.62 18.69 3.58
C VAL A 495 -10.87 17.65 2.73
N GLU A 496 -11.36 17.32 1.54
CA GLU A 496 -10.69 16.37 0.62
C GLU A 496 -9.29 16.85 0.21
N THR A 497 -9.16 18.12 -0.19
CA THR A 497 -7.88 18.70 -0.61
C THR A 497 -6.88 18.77 0.56
N GLU A 498 -7.36 19.14 1.75
CA GLU A 498 -6.56 19.17 2.98
C GLU A 498 -6.08 17.78 3.41
N VAL A 499 -6.99 16.80 3.37
CA VAL A 499 -6.72 15.41 3.76
C VAL A 499 -5.75 14.72 2.81
N LEU A 500 -5.87 14.96 1.50
CA LEU A 500 -4.99 14.37 0.48
C LEU A 500 -3.66 15.11 0.32
N GLY A 501 -3.50 16.26 0.98
CA GLY A 501 -2.23 16.99 1.06
C GLY A 501 -1.79 17.66 -0.26
N GLU A 502 -2.70 17.79 -1.23
CA GLU A 502 -2.43 18.42 -2.52
C GLU A 502 -2.92 19.86 -2.58
N VAL A 503 -2.32 20.63 -3.47
CA VAL A 503 -2.60 22.06 -3.63
C VAL A 503 -3.85 22.23 -4.51
N ALA A 504 -4.78 23.11 -4.14
CA ALA A 504 -5.66 23.79 -5.09
C ALA A 504 -4.92 25.02 -5.63
N ARG A 505 -4.76 25.17 -6.95
CA ARG A 505 -4.38 26.46 -7.52
C ARG A 505 -5.69 27.14 -7.85
N ASP A 506 -5.92 28.32 -7.27
CA ASP A 506 -6.99 29.19 -7.71
C ASP A 506 -6.92 29.36 -9.23
N LYS A 507 -8.05 29.11 -9.90
CA LYS A 507 -8.25 29.57 -11.27
C LYS A 507 -8.39 31.10 -11.20
N GLY A 508 -7.30 31.83 -11.44
CA GLY A 508 -7.41 33.25 -11.82
C GLY A 508 -6.31 34.17 -11.30
N SER A 509 -5.27 34.38 -12.10
CA SER A 509 -4.72 35.71 -12.39
C SER A 509 -3.81 35.64 -13.63
N LEU A 510 -4.46 35.59 -14.80
CA LEU A 510 -3.99 36.23 -16.02
C LEU A 510 -5.20 36.86 -16.71
#